data_AF-M5SF13-F1
#
_entry.id   AF-M5SF13-F1
#
_cell.length_a   1.000
_cell.length_b   1.000
_cell.length_c   1.000
_cell.angle_alpha   90.00
_cell.angle_beta   90.00
_cell.angle_gamma   90.00
#
_symmetry.space_group_name_H-M   'P 1'
#
loop_
_entity.id
_entity.type
_entity.pdbx_description
1 polymer ?
#
loop_
_entity_poly.entity_id
_entity_poly.type
_entity_poly.pdbx_seq_one_letter_code
_entity_poly.pdbx_strand_id
1 'polypeptide(L)'
;MSKSERIRRYIQAHPEARNTEIVAALEEHGIKYQDVGNVRSQEKRKAAKKSAPSKRRRQVTATPEPAATPNPPSAPTPTSGAVSMETLQAGAEFVKQAGGIDQAEAILALIRQIRSV
;
A
#
# COMPACT_ATOMS: atom_id res chain seq x y z
N MET A 1 -24.37 -13.08 12.52
CA MET A 1 -23.46 -12.17 11.78
C MET A 1 -22.04 -12.36 12.30
N SER A 2 -21.14 -12.90 11.48
CA SER A 2 -19.72 -13.03 11.88
C SER A 2 -19.00 -11.68 11.76
N LYS A 3 -17.97 -11.44 12.58
CA LYS A 3 -17.17 -10.20 12.56
C LYS A 3 -16.67 -9.87 11.15
N SER A 4 -16.13 -10.86 10.46
CA SER A 4 -15.62 -10.73 9.08
C SER A 4 -16.71 -10.42 8.06
N GLU A 5 -17.92 -10.91 8.28
CA GLU A 5 -19.07 -10.69 7.41
C GLU A 5 -19.58 -9.26 7.53
N ARG A 6 -19.55 -8.70 8.74
CA ARG A 6 -19.89 -7.30 9.00
C ARG A 6 -18.87 -6.35 8.34
N ILE A 7 -17.57 -6.64 8.49
CA ILE A 7 -16.49 -5.90 7.81
C ILE A 7 -16.69 -5.95 6.30
N ARG A 8 -17.02 -7.12 5.75
CA ARG A 8 -17.22 -7.30 4.31
C ARG A 8 -18.38 -6.45 3.78
N ARG A 9 -19.53 -6.45 4.48
CA ARG A 9 -20.68 -5.61 4.11
C ARG A 9 -20.31 -4.13 4.17
N TYR A 10 -19.58 -3.71 5.20
CA TYR A 10 -19.16 -2.33 5.35
C TYR A 10 -18.17 -1.89 4.25
N ILE A 11 -17.18 -2.72 3.91
CA ILE A 11 -16.24 -2.46 2.81
C ILE A 11 -16.96 -2.41 1.44
N GLN A 12 -17.97 -3.25 1.25
CA GLN A 12 -18.77 -3.24 0.01
C GLN A 12 -19.64 -1.99 -0.11
N ALA A 13 -20.22 -1.52 1.00
CA ALA A 13 -21.00 -0.28 1.05
C ALA A 13 -20.10 0.97 0.96
N HIS A 14 -18.87 0.89 1.48
CA HIS A 14 -17.91 1.98 1.51
C HIS A 14 -16.54 1.54 0.95
N PRO A 15 -16.40 1.40 -0.38
CA PRO A 15 -15.15 0.96 -1.01
C PRO A 15 -14.00 1.96 -0.84
N GLU A 16 -14.31 3.24 -0.64
CA GLU A 16 -13.34 4.32 -0.40
C GLU A 16 -12.95 4.49 1.07
N ALA A 17 -13.67 3.86 2.01
CA ALA A 17 -13.41 4.06 3.43
C ALA A 17 -11.98 3.63 3.80
N ARG A 18 -11.33 4.46 4.61
CA ARG A 18 -10.00 4.19 5.13
C ARG A 18 -10.11 3.12 6.21
N ASN A 19 -9.06 2.30 6.38
CA ASN A 19 -9.10 1.21 7.37
C ASN A 19 -9.40 1.72 8.79
N THR A 20 -8.98 2.94 9.12
CA THR A 20 -9.27 3.61 10.39
C THR A 20 -10.76 3.91 10.59
N GLU A 21 -11.47 4.34 9.54
CA GLU A 21 -12.90 4.65 9.57
C GLU A 21 -13.73 3.38 9.69
N ILE A 22 -13.30 2.31 9.01
CA ILE A 22 -13.93 0.99 9.10
C ILE A 22 -13.79 0.43 10.53
N VAL A 23 -12.62 0.62 11.16
CA VAL A 23 -12.45 0.24 12.57
C VAL A 23 -13.32 1.09 13.46
N ALA A 24 -13.33 2.41 13.31
CA ALA A 24 -14.16 3.31 14.13
C ALA A 24 -15.66 2.95 14.04
N ALA A 25 -16.16 2.63 12.84
CA ALA A 25 -17.56 2.23 12.64
C ALA A 25 -17.89 0.81 13.12
N LEU A 26 -16.89 -0.05 13.32
CA LEU A 26 -17.07 -1.46 13.67
C LEU A 26 -16.45 -1.83 15.03
N GLU A 27 -15.90 -0.85 15.75
CA GLU A 27 -15.26 -1.03 17.05
C GLU A 27 -16.25 -1.52 18.11
N GLU A 28 -17.49 -1.05 18.05
CA GLU A 28 -18.61 -1.50 18.90
C GLU A 28 -18.84 -3.02 18.81
N HIS A 29 -18.43 -3.64 17.70
CA HIS A 29 -18.53 -5.08 17.49
C HIS A 29 -17.22 -5.84 17.80
N GLY A 30 -16.25 -5.19 18.44
CA GLY A 30 -14.97 -5.76 18.84
C GLY A 30 -14.12 -6.20 17.65
N ILE A 31 -14.16 -5.41 16.57
CA ILE A 31 -13.39 -5.60 15.34
C ILE A 31 -12.11 -4.78 15.42
N LYS A 32 -10.95 -5.43 15.22
CA LYS A 32 -9.64 -4.76 15.29
C LYS A 32 -9.15 -4.36 13.91
N TYR A 33 -8.16 -3.47 13.88
CA TYR A 33 -7.48 -3.06 12.65
C TYR A 33 -6.93 -4.23 11.83
N GLN A 34 -6.39 -5.26 12.49
CA GLN A 34 -5.87 -6.46 11.84
C GLN A 34 -6.96 -7.23 11.09
N ASP A 35 -8.17 -7.32 11.65
CA ASP A 35 -9.29 -8.01 11.02
C ASP A 35 -9.73 -7.31 9.73
N VAL A 36 -9.79 -5.97 9.76
CA VAL A 36 -10.13 -5.15 8.58
C VAL A 36 -9.08 -5.30 7.47
N GLY A 37 -7.80 -5.26 7.81
CA GLY A 37 -6.71 -5.48 6.86
C GLY A 37 -6.76 -6.87 6.22
N ASN A 38 -7.00 -7.90 7.03
CA ASN A 38 -7.12 -9.29 6.57
C ASN A 38 -8.32 -9.46 5.63
N VAL A 39 -9.48 -8.91 5.97
CA VAL A 39 -10.69 -9.00 5.14
C VAL A 39 -10.54 -8.22 3.84
N ARG A 40 -9.99 -7.01 3.85
CA ARG A 40 -9.75 -6.21 2.63
C ARG A 40 -8.76 -6.90 1.68
N SER A 41 -7.70 -7.48 2.23
CA SER A 41 -6.73 -8.29 1.46
C SER A 41 -7.38 -9.54 0.87
N GLN A 42 -8.24 -10.24 1.63
CA GLN A 42 -9.00 -11.37 1.12
C GLN A 42 -9.99 -10.97 0.01
N GLU A 43 -10.69 -9.84 0.15
CA GLU A 43 -11.60 -9.35 -0.90
C GLU A 43 -10.84 -8.99 -2.18
N LYS A 44 -9.70 -8.31 -2.06
CA LYS A 44 -8.84 -7.99 -3.23
C LYS A 44 -8.30 -9.25 -3.91
N ARG A 45 -7.86 -10.24 -3.13
CA ARG A 45 -7.43 -11.55 -3.66
C ARG A 45 -8.58 -12.34 -4.30
N LYS A 46 -9.78 -12.26 -3.74
CA LYS A 46 -10.99 -12.88 -4.32
C LYS A 46 -11.42 -12.18 -5.60
N ALA A 47 -11.35 -10.85 -5.67
CA ALA A 47 -11.58 -10.09 -6.88
C ALA A 47 -10.56 -10.48 -7.97
N ALA A 48 -9.27 -10.51 -7.62
CA ALA A 48 -8.22 -10.95 -8.55
C ALA A 48 -8.41 -12.41 -9.02
N LYS A 49 -8.87 -13.32 -8.16
CA LYS A 49 -9.19 -14.70 -8.53
C LYS A 49 -10.43 -14.84 -9.43
N LYS A 50 -11.37 -13.90 -9.36
CA LYS A 50 -12.53 -13.87 -10.28
C LYS A 50 -12.16 -13.30 -11.65
N SER A 51 -11.14 -12.44 -11.71
CA SER A 51 -10.66 -11.83 -12.95
C SER A 51 -9.51 -12.60 -13.62
N ALA A 52 -8.85 -13.52 -12.92
CA ALA A 52 -7.77 -14.32 -13.47
C ALA A 52 -8.25 -15.72 -13.88
N PRO A 53 -8.03 -16.18 -15.12
CA PRO A 53 -8.24 -17.58 -15.46
C PRO A 53 -7.28 -18.42 -14.62
N SER A 54 -7.87 -19.41 -13.95
CA SER A 54 -7.20 -20.41 -13.12
C SER A 54 -5.99 -21.04 -13.84
N LYS A 55 -4.77 -20.62 -13.47
CA LYS A 55 -3.57 -21.42 -13.69
C LYS A 55 -2.98 -21.80 -12.34
N ARG A 56 -3.43 -22.97 -11.89
CA ARG A 56 -3.04 -23.64 -10.65
C ARG A 56 -1.65 -24.27 -10.83
N ARG A 57 -0.80 -24.09 -9.82
CA ARG A 57 0.21 -25.04 -9.33
C ARG A 57 1.55 -25.10 -10.10
N ARG A 58 2.66 -24.86 -9.40
CA ARG A 58 3.45 -25.92 -8.75
C ARG A 58 4.54 -25.36 -7.82
N GLN A 59 4.41 -25.77 -6.57
CA GLN A 59 5.49 -25.97 -5.62
C GLN A 59 6.33 -27.15 -6.13
N VAL A 60 7.63 -26.98 -6.36
CA VAL A 60 8.62 -28.07 -6.37
C VAL A 60 9.93 -27.52 -5.78
N THR A 61 10.33 -28.14 -4.69
CA THR A 61 11.64 -28.08 -4.03
C THR A 61 12.65 -28.94 -4.80
N ALA A 62 13.86 -28.43 -5.06
CA ALA A 62 15.13 -29.18 -5.12
C ALA A 62 16.34 -28.23 -5.39
N THR A 63 17.23 -28.13 -4.41
CA THR A 63 18.64 -27.62 -4.45
C THR A 63 19.56 -28.69 -5.12
N PRO A 64 20.87 -28.50 -5.47
CA PRO A 64 21.80 -27.35 -5.32
C PRO A 64 22.70 -26.96 -6.56
N GLU A 65 23.31 -25.76 -6.51
CA GLU A 65 24.60 -25.18 -7.05
C GLU A 65 25.33 -25.72 -8.32
N PRO A 66 26.32 -25.00 -8.93
CA PRO A 66 26.85 -23.65 -8.65
C PRO A 66 27.15 -22.73 -9.87
N ALA A 67 27.58 -21.51 -9.53
CA ALA A 67 28.38 -20.57 -10.33
C ALA A 67 27.67 -19.74 -11.43
N ALA A 68 27.36 -18.48 -11.07
CA ALA A 68 27.97 -17.32 -11.70
C ALA A 68 27.43 -16.06 -11.01
N THR A 69 28.29 -15.35 -10.29
CA THR A 69 28.11 -13.92 -10.06
C THR A 69 28.29 -13.19 -11.38
N PRO A 70 27.25 -12.46 -11.83
CA PRO A 70 27.49 -11.15 -12.41
C PRO A 70 26.81 -10.09 -11.54
N ASN A 71 27.47 -8.95 -11.48
CA ASN A 71 27.14 -7.73 -10.75
C ASN A 71 25.64 -7.39 -10.64
N PRO A 72 25.24 -6.68 -9.56
CA PRO A 72 23.84 -6.27 -9.36
C PRO A 72 23.31 -5.51 -10.58
N PRO A 73 22.05 -5.75 -10.98
CA PRO A 73 21.42 -4.94 -12.01
C PRO A 73 21.49 -3.47 -11.58
N SER A 74 22.01 -2.66 -12.49
CA SER A 74 22.10 -1.22 -12.38
C SER A 74 20.81 -0.64 -11.81
N ALA A 75 20.97 0.33 -10.91
CA ALA A 75 19.88 1.14 -10.39
C ALA A 75 18.91 1.50 -11.52
N PRO A 76 17.59 1.35 -11.34
CA PRO A 76 16.65 1.77 -12.35
C PRO A 76 16.84 3.26 -12.57
N THR A 77 17.25 3.62 -13.78
CA THR A 77 17.15 4.97 -14.33
C THR A 77 15.75 5.50 -14.01
N PRO A 78 15.61 6.73 -13.49
CA PRO A 78 14.30 7.28 -13.22
C PRO A 78 13.57 7.44 -14.56
N THR A 79 12.64 6.53 -14.82
CA THR A 79 11.60 6.75 -15.82
C THR A 79 10.80 7.96 -15.32
N SER A 80 11.11 9.11 -15.91
CA SER A 80 10.41 10.36 -15.69
C SER A 80 8.93 10.16 -15.98
N GLY A 81 8.12 9.98 -14.93
CA GLY A 81 6.66 9.85 -15.04
C GLY A 81 6.01 8.89 -14.04
N ALA A 82 6.74 7.91 -13.50
CA ALA A 82 6.18 6.98 -12.52
C ALA A 82 6.73 7.31 -11.12
N VAL A 83 5.91 7.97 -10.29
CA VAL A 83 6.26 8.16 -8.88
C VAL A 83 6.16 6.80 -8.19
N SER A 84 7.29 6.23 -7.79
CA SER A 84 7.35 4.94 -7.10
C SER A 84 6.63 5.01 -5.74
N MET A 85 6.05 3.89 -5.31
CA MET A 85 5.35 3.81 -4.01
C MET A 85 6.27 4.23 -2.84
N GLU A 86 7.55 3.89 -2.94
CA GLU A 86 8.57 4.30 -1.98
C GLU A 86 8.74 5.83 -1.91
N THR A 87 8.70 6.50 -3.06
CA THR A 87 8.74 7.97 -3.16
C THR A 87 7.47 8.60 -2.57
N LEU A 88 6.30 7.98 -2.75
CA LEU A 88 5.07 8.44 -2.10
C LEU A 88 5.16 8.32 -0.58
N GLN A 89 5.73 7.22 -0.08
CA GLN A 89 5.92 7.00 1.34
C GLN A 89 6.90 8.01 1.95
N ALA A 90 8.01 8.29 1.27
CA ALA A 90 8.95 9.33 1.66
C ALA A 90 8.28 10.72 1.67
N GLY A 91 7.46 11.03 0.67
CA GLY A 91 6.68 12.27 0.63
C GLY A 91 5.67 12.38 1.77
N ALA A 92 5.00 11.29 2.13
CA ALA A 92 4.06 11.26 3.25
C ALA A 92 4.75 11.47 4.61
N GLU A 93 5.93 10.88 4.81
CA GLU A 93 6.74 11.12 6.02
C GLU A 93 7.20 12.58 6.10
N PHE A 94 7.63 13.18 4.98
CA PHE A 94 7.97 14.60 4.93
C PHE A 94 6.80 15.50 5.33
N VAL A 95 5.61 15.27 4.76
CA VAL A 95 4.40 16.02 5.09
C VAL A 95 4.06 15.90 6.58
N LYS A 96 4.22 14.70 7.15
CA LYS A 96 4.01 14.46 8.58
C LYS A 96 5.04 15.22 9.44
N GLN A 97 6.30 15.23 9.06
CA GLN A 97 7.36 15.98 9.77
C GLN A 97 7.18 17.49 9.67
N ALA A 98 6.70 17.98 8.53
CA ALA A 98 6.37 19.39 8.34
C ALA A 98 5.16 19.85 9.18
N GLY A 99 4.40 18.92 9.76
CA GLY A 99 3.20 19.23 10.55
C GLY A 99 1.93 19.40 9.71
N GLY A 100 1.95 18.99 8.44
CA GLY A 100 0.80 19.09 7.54
C GLY A 100 1.18 19.40 6.09
N ILE A 101 0.21 19.25 5.18
CA ILE A 101 0.42 19.50 3.74
C ILE A 101 0.67 20.99 3.49
N ASP A 102 -0.09 21.87 4.14
CA ASP A 102 0.07 23.32 3.99
C ASP A 102 1.47 23.81 4.42
N GLN A 103 2.00 23.27 5.52
CA GLN A 103 3.34 23.58 5.99
C GLN A 103 4.43 23.02 5.07
N ALA A 104 4.25 21.79 4.57
CA ALA A 104 5.14 21.20 3.58
C ALA A 104 5.20 22.04 2.29
N GLU A 105 4.07 22.58 1.84
CA GLU A 105 4.00 23.45 0.67
C GLU A 105 4.71 24.78 0.90
N ALA A 106 4.50 25.41 2.07
CA ALA A 106 5.20 26.64 2.45
C ALA A 106 6.73 26.43 2.52
N ILE A 107 7.19 25.31 3.08
CA ILE A 107 8.62 24.95 3.12
C ILE A 107 9.17 24.75 1.69
N LEU A 108 8.45 24.05 0.83
CA LEU A 108 8.86 23.84 -0.56
C LEU A 108 8.91 25.15 -1.35
N ALA A 109 7.97 26.06 -1.12
CA ALA A 109 7.97 27.39 -1.73
C ALA A 109 9.20 28.21 -1.29
N LEU A 110 9.52 28.20 0.00
CA LEU A 110 10.70 28.87 0.55
C LEU A 110 12.00 28.29 -0.05
N ILE A 111 12.12 26.96 -0.11
CA ILE A 111 13.28 26.28 -0.73
C ILE A 111 13.44 26.70 -2.19
N ARG A 112 12.34 26.75 -2.97
CA ARG A 112 12.37 27.18 -4.38
C ARG A 112 12.82 28.63 -4.52
N GLN A 113 12.37 29.51 -3.63
CA GLN A 113 12.78 30.91 -3.61
C GLN A 113 14.28 31.06 -3.37
N ILE A 114 14.84 30.37 -2.36
CA ILE A 114 16.28 30.38 -2.07
C ILE A 114 17.10 29.88 -3.27
N ARG A 115 16.60 28.85 -3.96
CA ARG A 115 17.30 28.23 -5.09
C ARG A 115 17.23 29.03 -6.39
N SER A 116 16.40 30.07 -6.43
CA SER A 116 16.21 30.96 -7.58
C SER A 116 17.00 32.27 -7.46
N VAL A 117 17.73 32.46 -6.36
CA VAL A 117 18.67 33.57 -6.11
C VAL A 117 20.09 33.08 -6.32
#